data_AF-A0A427DWX1-F1
#
_entry.id   AF-A0A427DWX1-F1
#
_cell.length_a   1.000
_cell.length_b   1.000
_cell.length_c   1.000
_cell.angle_alpha   90.00
_cell.angle_beta   90.00
_cell.angle_gamma   90.00
#
_symmetry.space_group_name_H-M   'P 1'
#
loop_
_entity.id
_entity.type
_entity.pdbx_description
1 polymer ?
#
loop_
_entity_poly.entity_id
_entity_poly.type
_entity_poly.pdbx_seq_one_letter_code
_entity_poly.pdbx_strand_id
1 'polypeptide(L)'
;MTKWTLTALFLALPWSAHAKVYDVSGDLNIGIQEDYMQGTLCKDPMVLFKMYETLAEYGDDTKEPHIQAYIAKIDRLVSNGECQEIPASSAFITAIRTAKISGKKRPESMYGVAKVRVGGYWGYTLPNYVGGVGQMIIQQGRQHNQKTGRPSYQ
;
A
#
# COMPACT_ATOMS: atom_id res chain seq x y z
N MET A 1 6.42 7.85 -63.01
CA MET A 1 7.21 7.64 -61.78
C MET A 1 6.44 8.24 -60.62
N THR A 2 5.67 7.43 -59.90
CA THR A 2 4.71 7.88 -58.87
C THR A 2 5.31 7.58 -57.50
N LYS A 3 5.60 8.63 -56.73
CA LYS A 3 6.21 8.52 -55.39
C LYS A 3 5.14 8.10 -54.38
N TRP A 4 5.37 6.97 -53.71
CA TRP A 4 4.60 6.54 -52.55
C TRP A 4 5.25 7.10 -51.29
N THR A 5 4.56 8.02 -50.59
CA THR A 5 4.92 8.41 -49.22
C THR A 5 4.38 7.37 -48.25
N LEU A 6 5.27 6.55 -47.69
CA LEU A 6 5.01 5.69 -46.55
C LEU A 6 4.86 6.57 -45.30
N THR A 7 3.62 6.81 -44.86
CA THR A 7 3.34 7.38 -43.55
C THR A 7 3.57 6.28 -42.51
N ALA A 8 4.73 6.30 -41.85
CA ALA A 8 4.99 5.44 -40.71
C ALA A 8 4.08 5.87 -39.55
N LEU A 9 3.01 5.11 -39.33
CA LEU A 9 2.15 5.25 -38.16
C LEU A 9 2.94 4.75 -36.94
N PHE A 10 3.58 5.66 -36.20
CA PHE A 10 4.13 5.35 -34.88
C PHE A 10 2.97 5.01 -33.95
N LEU A 11 2.72 3.71 -33.76
CA LEU A 11 1.92 3.18 -32.67
C LEU A 11 2.68 3.49 -31.36
N ALA A 12 2.40 4.66 -30.78
CA ALA A 12 2.75 4.94 -29.41
C ALA A 12 1.97 3.97 -28.53
N LEU A 13 2.60 2.84 -28.16
CA LEU A 13 2.10 1.97 -27.11
C LEU A 13 1.85 2.86 -25.89
N PRO A 14 0.63 2.90 -25.33
CA PRO A 14 0.40 3.66 -24.13
C PRO A 14 1.30 3.07 -23.05
N TRP A 15 2.29 3.86 -22.61
CA TRP A 15 3.00 3.59 -21.37
C TRP A 15 1.95 3.66 -20.26
N SER A 16 1.36 2.51 -19.94
CA SER A 16 0.59 2.32 -18.74
C SER A 16 1.58 2.45 -17.59
N ALA A 17 1.81 3.68 -17.14
CA ALA A 17 2.47 3.93 -15.87
C ALA A 17 1.53 3.43 -14.76
N HIS A 18 1.56 2.11 -14.55
CA HIS A 18 1.05 1.45 -13.35
C HIS A 18 1.64 2.15 -12.14
N ALA A 19 0.87 2.26 -11.07
CA ALA A 19 1.45 2.78 -9.84
C ALA A 19 2.67 1.92 -9.45
N LYS A 20 3.72 2.56 -8.92
CA LYS A 20 4.97 1.90 -8.59
C LYS A 20 5.32 2.14 -7.14
N VAL A 21 5.65 1.07 -6.43
CA VAL A 21 6.35 1.10 -5.16
C VAL A 21 7.85 1.33 -5.39
N TYR A 22 8.44 2.28 -4.65
CA TYR A 22 9.89 2.52 -4.59
C TYR A 22 10.31 3.06 -3.22
N ASP A 23 11.61 3.16 -2.99
CA ASP A 23 12.19 3.68 -1.74
C ASP A 23 11.62 2.98 -0.49
N VAL A 24 11.62 1.64 -0.53
CA VAL A 24 11.11 0.80 0.56
C VAL A 24 12.14 0.79 1.68
N SER A 25 11.74 1.20 2.88
CA SER A 25 12.62 1.20 4.05
C SER A 25 12.88 -0.21 4.57
N GLY A 26 13.94 -0.34 5.38
CA GLY A 26 14.07 -1.45 6.32
C GLY A 26 13.05 -1.35 7.47
N ASP A 27 13.11 -2.30 8.40
CA ASP A 27 12.31 -2.27 9.62
C ASP A 27 12.79 -1.11 10.53
N LEU A 28 11.98 -0.05 10.61
CA LEU A 28 12.18 1.04 11.56
C LEU A 28 11.66 0.58 12.93
N ASN A 29 12.57 0.15 13.80
CA ASN A 29 12.22 -0.35 15.13
C ASN A 29 11.61 0.78 15.99
N ILE A 30 10.46 0.50 16.61
CA ILE A 30 9.73 1.45 17.47
C ILE A 30 9.62 0.98 18.93
N GLY A 31 10.41 -0.03 19.30
CA GLY A 31 10.21 -0.79 20.53
C GLY A 31 9.02 -1.74 20.41
N ILE A 32 8.77 -2.51 21.48
CA ILE A 32 7.58 -3.37 21.56
C ILE A 32 6.43 -2.52 22.07
N GLN A 33 5.39 -2.37 21.24
CA GLN A 33 4.13 -1.73 21.60
C GLN A 33 3.04 -2.79 21.61
N GLU A 34 2.26 -2.87 22.70
CA GLU A 34 1.06 -3.69 22.74
C GLU A 34 -0.12 -2.88 22.22
N ASP A 35 -0.89 -3.45 21.29
CA ASP A 35 -2.07 -2.82 20.72
C ASP A 35 -3.09 -3.90 20.33
N TYR A 36 -4.24 -3.45 19.87
CA TYR A 36 -5.28 -4.31 19.33
C TYR A 36 -5.17 -4.39 17.80
N MET A 37 -5.44 -5.58 17.27
CA MET A 37 -5.45 -5.86 15.83
C MET A 37 -6.70 -6.64 15.40
N GLN A 38 -7.24 -6.27 14.25
CA GLN A 38 -8.22 -7.06 13.51
C GLN A 38 -8.06 -6.79 12.01
N GLY A 39 -7.88 -7.83 11.20
CA GLY A 39 -7.74 -7.69 9.75
C GLY A 39 -6.73 -8.64 9.15
N THR A 40 -5.93 -8.18 8.19
CA THR A 40 -5.04 -9.06 7.42
C THR A 40 -3.59 -8.98 7.88
N LEU A 41 -2.91 -10.12 8.04
CA LEU A 41 -1.48 -10.22 8.29
C LEU A 41 -0.78 -10.93 7.12
N CYS A 42 0.18 -10.26 6.49
CA CYS A 42 0.93 -10.79 5.35
C CYS A 42 2.40 -11.02 5.73
N LYS A 43 3.05 -12.04 5.17
CA LYS A 43 4.47 -12.32 5.46
C LYS A 43 5.41 -11.26 4.88
N ASP A 44 5.08 -10.78 3.69
CA ASP A 44 5.88 -9.82 2.94
C ASP A 44 5.19 -8.44 2.92
N PRO A 45 5.84 -7.37 3.40
CA PRO A 45 5.28 -6.02 3.36
C PRO A 45 5.12 -5.49 1.92
N MET A 46 5.87 -6.03 0.95
CA MET A 46 5.71 -5.64 -0.45
C MET A 46 4.32 -5.98 -1.00
N VAL A 47 3.71 -7.06 -0.51
CA VAL A 47 2.34 -7.42 -0.86
C VAL A 47 1.38 -6.29 -0.47
N LEU A 48 1.54 -5.75 0.73
CA LEU A 48 0.74 -4.64 1.24
C LEU A 48 1.04 -3.32 0.51
N PHE A 49 2.31 -3.02 0.20
CA PHE A 49 2.63 -1.82 -0.57
C PHE A 49 2.05 -1.88 -1.99
N LYS A 50 2.05 -3.04 -2.63
CA LYS A 50 1.36 -3.23 -3.91
C LYS A 50 -0.15 -3.07 -3.79
N MET A 51 -0.76 -3.23 -2.62
CA MET A 51 -2.18 -2.89 -2.45
C MET A 51 -2.42 -1.38 -2.54
N TYR A 52 -1.51 -0.55 -2.00
CA TYR A 52 -1.59 0.89 -2.15
C TYR A 52 -1.41 1.36 -3.61
N GLU A 53 -0.74 0.60 -4.48
CA GLU A 53 -0.71 0.88 -5.92
C GLU A 53 -2.12 0.95 -6.50
N THR A 54 -3.01 0.03 -6.12
CA THR A 54 -4.41 0.02 -6.54
C THR A 54 -5.11 1.32 -6.12
N LEU A 55 -4.90 1.80 -4.89
CA LEU A 55 -5.46 3.07 -4.43
C LEU A 55 -4.85 4.29 -5.16
N ALA A 56 -3.55 4.23 -5.50
CA ALA A 56 -2.84 5.29 -6.22
C ALA A 56 -3.23 5.38 -7.71
N GLU A 57 -3.61 4.27 -8.34
CA GLU A 57 -4.10 4.24 -9.72
C GLU A 57 -5.44 4.97 -9.88
N TYR A 58 -6.30 4.87 -8.87
CA TYR A 58 -7.66 5.39 -8.94
C TYR A 58 -7.81 6.88 -8.58
N GLY A 59 -6.85 7.46 -7.85
CA GLY A 59 -6.83 8.89 -7.51
C GLY A 59 -7.77 9.30 -6.37
N ASP A 60 -8.90 8.59 -6.23
CA ASP A 60 -9.93 8.80 -5.22
C ASP A 60 -10.30 7.45 -4.60
N ASP A 61 -9.82 7.20 -3.38
CA ASP A 61 -10.02 5.98 -2.60
C ASP A 61 -11.40 5.88 -1.94
N THR A 62 -12.26 6.88 -2.12
CA THR A 62 -13.61 6.91 -1.53
C THR A 62 -14.70 6.32 -2.43
N LYS A 63 -14.39 6.07 -3.71
CA LYS A 63 -15.37 5.52 -4.65
C LYS A 63 -15.54 4.01 -4.48
N GLU A 64 -16.80 3.59 -4.40
CA GLU A 64 -17.20 2.20 -4.17
C GLU A 64 -16.53 1.15 -5.09
N PRO A 65 -16.39 1.36 -6.42
CA PRO A 65 -15.69 0.40 -7.27
C PRO A 65 -14.21 0.18 -6.89
N HIS A 66 -13.57 1.18 -6.31
CA HIS A 66 -12.16 1.11 -5.91
C HIS A 66 -12.02 0.39 -4.57
N ILE A 67 -12.95 0.62 -3.65
CA ILE A 67 -13.06 -0.11 -2.39
C ILE A 67 -13.27 -1.60 -2.69
N GLN A 68 -14.15 -1.93 -3.63
CA GLN A 68 -14.37 -3.33 -4.04
C GLN A 68 -13.14 -3.96 -4.69
N ALA A 69 -12.43 -3.24 -5.56
CA ALA A 69 -11.18 -3.73 -6.15
C ALA A 69 -10.09 -3.98 -5.08
N TYR A 70 -10.04 -3.13 -4.05
CA TYR A 70 -9.15 -3.28 -2.92
C TYR A 70 -9.51 -4.51 -2.06
N ILE A 71 -10.79 -4.70 -1.71
CA ILE A 71 -11.27 -5.86 -0.95
C ILE A 71 -11.01 -7.16 -1.72
N ALA A 72 -11.36 -7.22 -3.02
CA ALA A 72 -11.12 -8.39 -3.85
C ALA A 72 -9.63 -8.77 -3.93
N LYS A 73 -8.73 -7.78 -3.84
CA LYS A 73 -7.29 -8.03 -3.78
C LYS A 73 -6.89 -8.67 -2.45
N ILE A 74 -7.46 -8.23 -1.33
CA ILE A 74 -7.25 -8.86 -0.01
C ILE A 74 -7.72 -10.31 -0.04
N ASP A 75 -8.94 -10.56 -0.52
CA ASP A 75 -9.51 -11.91 -0.57
C ASP A 75 -8.64 -12.86 -1.40
N ARG A 76 -8.07 -12.36 -2.50
CA ARG A 76 -7.13 -13.13 -3.32
C ARG A 76 -5.84 -13.45 -2.57
N LEU A 77 -5.29 -12.50 -1.82
CA LEU A 77 -4.07 -12.68 -1.04
C LEU A 77 -4.28 -13.61 0.17
N VAL A 78 -5.48 -13.65 0.73
CA VAL A 78 -5.83 -14.60 1.78
C VAL A 78 -6.03 -15.99 1.18
N SER A 79 -6.81 -16.12 0.12
CA SER A 79 -7.10 -17.42 -0.52
C SER A 79 -5.87 -18.09 -1.14
N ASN A 80 -4.85 -17.33 -1.56
CA ASN A 80 -3.59 -17.88 -2.07
C ASN A 80 -2.52 -18.10 -0.99
N GLY A 81 -2.80 -17.76 0.28
CA GLY A 81 -1.91 -17.98 1.42
C GLY A 81 -0.74 -16.98 1.55
N GLU A 82 -0.73 -15.88 0.78
CA GLU A 82 0.23 -14.78 0.96
C GLU A 82 -0.04 -13.99 2.25
N CYS A 83 -1.32 -13.93 2.64
CA CYS A 83 -1.81 -13.31 3.85
C CYS A 83 -2.75 -14.24 4.61
N GLN A 84 -2.97 -13.94 5.89
CA GLN A 84 -3.94 -14.61 6.74
C GLN A 84 -4.87 -13.59 7.39
N GLU A 85 -6.12 -13.98 7.60
CA GLU A 85 -7.06 -13.19 8.37
C GLU A 85 -6.83 -13.41 9.86
N ILE A 86 -6.74 -12.31 10.60
CA ILE A 86 -6.50 -12.25 12.04
C ILE A 86 -7.78 -11.74 12.69
N PRO A 87 -8.45 -12.56 13.52
CA PRO A 87 -9.55 -12.07 14.31
C PRO A 87 -9.07 -11.03 15.33
N ALA A 88 -10.03 -10.26 15.84
CA ALA A 88 -9.89 -9.39 17.00
C ALA A 88 -8.96 -9.99 18.09
N SER A 89 -7.75 -9.44 18.24
CA SER A 89 -6.77 -9.98 19.18
C SER A 89 -5.74 -8.93 19.62
N SER A 90 -5.08 -9.18 20.74
CA SER A 90 -3.91 -8.41 21.14
C SER A 90 -2.72 -8.75 20.26
N ALA A 91 -1.90 -7.74 19.98
CA ALA A 91 -0.78 -7.86 19.08
C ALA A 91 0.40 -7.00 19.55
N PHE A 92 1.61 -7.45 19.25
CA PHE A 92 2.83 -6.70 19.50
C PHE A 92 3.34 -6.06 18.21
N ILE A 93 3.39 -4.74 18.16
CA ILE A 93 3.97 -4.00 17.05
C ILE A 93 5.42 -3.69 17.40
N THR A 94 6.33 -3.99 16.49
CA THR A 94 7.78 -3.94 16.76
C THR A 94 8.55 -3.05 15.80
N ALA A 95 8.02 -2.85 14.60
CA ALA A 95 8.63 -2.00 13.60
C ALA A 95 7.60 -1.44 12.65
N ILE A 96 8.00 -0.41 11.91
CA ILE A 96 7.26 0.15 10.79
C ILE A 96 8.14 0.02 9.55
N ARG A 97 7.54 -0.34 8.41
CA ARG A 97 8.18 -0.13 7.10
C ARG A 97 7.45 0.95 6.36
N THR A 98 8.19 1.76 5.63
CA THR A 98 7.63 2.76 4.75
C THR A 98 8.01 2.51 3.30
N ALA A 99 7.22 3.04 2.38
CA ALA A 99 7.54 3.08 0.97
C ALA A 99 6.97 4.34 0.34
N LYS A 100 7.57 4.79 -0.75
CA LYS A 100 6.99 5.79 -1.63
C LYS A 100 6.24 5.11 -2.75
N ILE A 101 5.06 5.63 -3.04
CA ILE A 101 4.19 5.09 -4.08
C ILE A 101 3.71 6.25 -4.92
N SER A 102 3.87 6.12 -6.24
CA SER A 102 3.38 7.09 -7.22
C SER A 102 2.51 6.38 -8.23
N GLY A 103 1.38 6.97 -8.58
CA GLY A 103 0.47 6.48 -9.61
C GLY A 103 0.16 7.57 -10.65
N LYS A 104 -0.40 7.18 -11.79
CA LYS A 104 -0.75 8.13 -12.85
C LYS A 104 -1.64 9.29 -12.36
N LYS A 105 -2.54 9.01 -11.41
CA LYS A 105 -3.50 9.97 -10.84
C LYS A 105 -3.12 10.46 -9.45
N ARG A 106 -2.05 9.93 -8.85
CA ARG A 106 -1.55 10.36 -7.55
C ARG A 106 -0.05 10.67 -7.62
N PRO A 107 0.35 11.92 -7.35
CA PRO A 107 1.74 12.24 -7.04
C PRO A 107 2.33 11.26 -6.03
N GLU A 108 3.65 11.16 -6.03
CA GLU A 108 4.38 10.42 -5.01
C GLU A 108 3.83 10.72 -3.62
N SER A 109 3.60 9.68 -2.81
CA SER A 109 3.20 9.77 -1.41
C SER A 109 3.89 8.68 -0.60
N MET A 110 4.21 8.98 0.66
CA MET A 110 4.74 8.02 1.62
C MET A 110 3.60 7.23 2.27
N TYR A 111 3.80 5.92 2.38
CA TYR A 111 2.90 4.96 3.02
C TYR A 111 3.67 4.15 4.05
N GLY A 112 2.98 3.65 5.08
CA GLY A 112 3.57 2.81 6.11
C GLY A 112 2.77 1.55 6.36
N VAL A 113 3.45 0.48 6.78
CA VAL A 113 2.86 -0.77 7.25
C VAL A 113 3.51 -1.17 8.57
N ALA A 114 2.73 -1.79 9.46
CA ALA A 114 3.19 -2.19 10.78
C ALA A 114 3.70 -3.64 10.74
N LYS A 115 4.85 -3.90 11.37
CA LYS A 115 5.35 -5.26 11.63
C LYS A 115 4.80 -5.73 12.97
N VAL A 116 4.06 -6.83 12.93
CA VAL A 116 3.23 -7.29 14.04
C VAL A 116 3.53 -8.74 14.39
N ARG A 117 3.49 -9.05 15.69
CA ARG A 117 3.41 -10.41 16.23
C ARG A 117 2.03 -10.64 16.85
N VAL A 118 1.32 -11.66 16.38
CA VAL A 118 0.00 -12.04 16.89
C VAL A 118 -0.12 -13.56 16.91
N GLY A 119 -0.56 -14.14 18.02
CA GLY A 119 -0.72 -15.60 18.14
C GLY A 119 0.55 -16.41 17.84
N GLY A 120 1.74 -15.83 18.04
CA GLY A 120 3.03 -16.45 17.69
C GLY A 120 3.48 -16.24 16.24
N TYR A 121 2.63 -15.71 15.37
CA TYR A 121 2.94 -15.40 13.97
C TYR A 121 3.52 -14.01 13.84
N TRP A 122 4.56 -13.88 13.02
CA TRP A 122 5.13 -12.60 12.59
C TRP A 122 4.67 -12.27 11.18
N GLY A 123 4.34 -11.00 10.97
CA GLY A 123 4.05 -10.49 9.64
C GLY A 123 3.90 -8.98 9.63
N TYR A 124 3.28 -8.49 8.58
CA TYR A 124 3.01 -7.09 8.36
C TYR A 124 1.52 -6.90 8.14
N THR A 125 1.02 -5.75 8.56
CA THR A 125 -0.37 -5.37 8.36
C THR A 125 -0.50 -3.91 8.00
N LEU A 126 -1.64 -3.56 7.44
CA LEU A 126 -1.97 -2.20 7.12
C LEU A 126 -2.33 -1.44 8.41
N PRO A 127 -1.97 -0.15 8.52
CA PRO A 127 -2.19 0.60 9.75
C PRO A 127 -3.65 0.67 10.20
N ASN A 128 -4.62 0.60 9.28
CA ASN A 128 -6.05 0.62 9.61
C ASN A 128 -6.54 -0.64 10.35
N TYR A 129 -5.73 -1.70 10.39
CA TYR A 129 -6.01 -2.94 11.14
C TYR A 129 -5.38 -2.95 12.53
N VAL A 130 -4.70 -1.88 12.93
CA VAL A 130 -4.06 -1.72 14.23
C VAL A 130 -4.63 -0.47 14.90
N GLY A 131 -4.80 -0.50 16.22
CA GLY A 131 -5.36 0.61 16.99
C GLY A 131 -4.50 1.88 17.01
N GLY A 132 -3.95 2.21 18.17
CA GLY A 132 -3.24 3.48 18.39
C GLY A 132 -2.00 3.65 17.51
N VAL A 133 -1.19 2.58 17.38
CA VAL A 133 0.03 2.60 16.55
C VAL A 133 -0.31 2.77 15.07
N GLY A 134 -1.41 2.16 14.62
CA GLY A 134 -1.94 2.33 13.27
C GLY A 134 -2.22 3.78 12.93
N GLN A 135 -2.94 4.48 13.82
CA GLN A 135 -3.25 5.90 13.65
C GLN A 135 -2.00 6.78 13.62
N MET A 136 -0.99 6.48 14.45
CA MET A 136 0.29 7.18 14.44
C MET A 136 0.99 7.05 13.08
N ILE A 137 1.05 5.84 12.50
CA ILE A 137 1.67 5.60 11.19
C ILE A 137 0.97 6.44 10.11
N ILE A 138 -0.37 6.43 10.10
CA ILE A 138 -1.17 7.22 9.15
C ILE A 138 -0.86 8.71 9.29
N GLN A 139 -0.90 9.24 10.51
CA GLN A 139 -0.65 10.66 10.75
C GLN A 139 0.77 11.07 10.35
N GLN A 140 1.78 10.25 10.63
CA GLN A 140 3.15 10.51 10.20
C GLN A 140 3.29 10.52 8.67
N GLY A 141 2.65 9.56 7.98
CA GLY A 141 2.56 9.54 6.52
C GLY A 141 1.94 10.81 5.97
N ARG A 142 0.80 11.24 6.51
CA ARG A 142 0.10 12.47 6.13
C ARG A 142 0.97 13.72 6.36
N GLN A 143 1.60 13.85 7.52
CA GLN A 143 2.47 14.99 7.83
C GLN A 143 3.67 15.08 6.90
N HIS A 144 4.30 13.94 6.58
CA HIS A 144 5.40 13.90 5.62
C HIS A 144 4.95 14.35 4.23
N ASN A 145 3.81 13.84 3.77
CA ASN A 145 3.26 14.19 2.46
C ASN A 145 2.89 15.68 2.41
N GLN A 146 2.24 16.22 3.44
CA GLN A 146 1.93 17.65 3.52
C GLN A 146 3.18 18.55 3.48
N LYS A 147 4.22 18.21 4.24
CA LYS A 147 5.50 18.97 4.25
C LYS A 147 6.19 18.99 2.88
N THR A 148 5.92 18.00 2.04
CA THR A 148 6.52 17.85 0.71
C THR A 148 5.57 18.27 -0.42
N GLY A 149 4.41 18.86 -0.10
CA GLY A 149 3.42 19.30 -1.09
C GLY A 149 2.69 18.15 -1.78
N ARG A 150 2.66 16.97 -1.16
CA ARG A 150 2.12 15.71 -1.69
C ARG A 150 0.76 15.37 -1.08
N PRO A 151 -0.10 14.64 -1.82
CA PRO A 151 -1.40 14.25 -1.32
C PRO A 151 -1.28 13.27 -0.15
N SER A 152 -2.17 13.45 0.82
CA SER A 152 -2.35 12.53 1.94
C SER A 152 -3.35 11.44 1.54
N TYR A 153 -3.15 10.22 2.04
CA TYR A 153 -4.15 9.17 1.91
C TYR A 153 -5.13 9.24 3.08
N GLN A 154 -6.40 8.87 2.81
CA GLN A 154 -7.44 8.75 3.82
C GLN A 154 -7.34 7.40 4.52
#